data_AF-A0A9D8LNT1-F1
#
_entry.id   AF-A0A9D8LNT1-F1
#
_cell.length_a   1.000
_cell.length_b   1.000
_cell.length_c   1.000
_cell.angle_alpha   90.00
_cell.angle_beta   90.00
_cell.angle_gamma   90.00
#
_symmetry.space_group_name_H-M   'P 1'
#
loop_
_entity.id
_entity.type
_entity.pdbx_description
1 polymer ?
#
loop_
_entity_poly.entity_id
_entity_poly.type
_entity_poly.pdbx_seq_one_letter_code
_entity_poly.pdbx_strand_id
1 'polypeptide(L)'
;MPTREEVYEVADQIRDSAKRVSVRSVQKMLVNGGSYRSIGEHLASWKADRSYQHTLESAGLPEALQRQLAALGKVLWEQSMQEATARFEALRASEEGLRDEGLTLADVAESRIAAAERRAEQLACELAVAREQIKGLTRKRRAVSAVGEGSAGIRRDERKLSGKVWDQVMVEIHDWMQRTASKGNGVRSFHPAELLAALPSGLMETATKRGEILDAATLSSRMATRAKHKKFFVREAGTGLFGLLPGYRHAGNR
;
A
#
# COMPACT_ATOMS: atom_id res chain seq x y z
N MET A 1 24.19 53.44 76.29
CA MET A 1 23.51 52.37 77.05
C MET A 1 23.33 51.18 76.13
N PRO A 2 23.54 49.93 76.59
CA PRO A 2 23.37 48.75 75.74
C PRO A 2 21.89 48.58 75.39
N THR A 3 21.62 48.23 74.14
CA THR A 3 20.28 47.97 73.63
C THR A 3 19.79 46.57 74.03
N ARG A 4 18.48 46.32 73.90
CA ARG A 4 17.89 44.99 74.15
C ARG A 4 18.49 43.92 73.24
N GLU A 5 18.64 44.24 71.96
CA GLU A 5 19.15 43.30 70.93
C GLU A 5 20.60 42.89 71.23
N GLU A 6 21.48 43.86 71.54
CA GLU A 6 22.87 43.58 71.92
C GLU A 6 22.96 42.68 73.16
N VAL A 7 22.09 42.89 74.17
CA VAL A 7 22.05 42.04 75.37
C VAL A 7 21.55 40.64 75.04
N TYR A 8 20.59 40.50 74.12
CA TYR A 8 20.02 39.21 73.72
C TYR A 8 21.01 38.38 72.92
N GLU A 9 21.68 38.98 71.93
CA GLU A 9 22.69 38.29 71.11
C GLU A 9 23.85 37.80 71.97
N VAL A 10 24.36 38.66 72.86
CA VAL A 10 25.44 38.28 73.78
C VAL A 10 24.98 37.19 74.76
N ALA A 11 23.74 37.26 75.25
CA ALA A 11 23.20 36.23 76.14
C ALA A 11 23.02 34.88 75.43
N ASP A 12 22.54 34.88 74.18
CA ASP A 12 22.41 33.68 73.34
C ASP A 12 23.82 33.08 73.06
N GLN A 13 24.83 33.89 72.71
CA GLN A 13 26.20 33.42 72.54
C GLN A 13 26.79 32.79 73.81
N ILE A 14 26.53 33.38 74.98
CA ILE A 14 27.00 32.84 76.26
C ILE A 14 26.31 31.50 76.56
N ARG A 15 25.01 31.38 76.27
CA ARG A 15 24.22 30.16 76.43
C ARG A 15 24.75 29.03 75.53
N ASP A 16 25.00 29.30 74.25
CA ASP A 16 25.53 28.32 73.29
C ASP A 16 26.92 27.81 73.68
N SER A 17 27.71 28.65 74.38
CA SER A 17 29.00 28.25 74.96
C SER A 17 28.90 27.42 76.24
N ALA A 18 27.69 26.99 76.63
CA ALA A 18 27.37 26.27 77.87
C ALA A 18 27.81 26.98 79.16
N LYS A 19 27.97 28.32 79.12
CA LYS A 19 28.37 29.14 80.28
C LYS A 19 27.14 29.76 80.94
N ARG A 20 27.27 30.08 82.24
CA ARG A 20 26.19 30.74 82.99
C ARG A 20 25.94 32.16 82.45
N VAL A 21 24.72 32.41 82.02
CA VAL A 21 24.27 33.74 81.60
C VAL A 21 23.95 34.59 82.85
N SER A 22 24.79 35.57 83.10
CA SER A 22 24.72 36.50 84.22
C SER A 22 24.97 37.93 83.73
N VAL A 23 24.48 38.93 84.47
CA VAL A 23 24.71 40.33 84.12
C VAL A 23 26.20 40.63 83.97
N ARG A 24 27.06 39.99 84.78
CA ARG A 24 28.52 40.13 84.71
C ARG A 24 29.13 39.46 83.47
N SER A 25 28.65 38.29 83.06
CA SER A 25 29.16 37.63 81.85
C SER A 25 28.73 38.37 80.58
N VAL A 26 27.49 38.88 80.55
CA VAL A 26 26.99 39.72 79.47
C VAL A 26 27.76 41.05 79.39
N GLN A 27 27.96 41.73 80.53
CA GLN A 27 28.71 42.99 80.57
C GLN A 27 30.15 42.84 80.05
N LYS A 28 30.81 41.71 80.32
CA LYS A 28 32.18 41.44 79.84
C LYS A 28 32.28 41.26 78.33
N MET A 29 31.19 40.85 77.69
CA MET A 29 31.14 40.58 76.24
C MET A 29 30.52 41.72 75.44
N LEU A 30 29.89 42.70 76.10
CA LEU A 30 29.39 43.91 75.45
C LEU A 30 30.54 44.87 75.12
N VAL A 31 30.64 45.28 73.84
CA VAL A 31 31.69 46.16 73.31
C VAL A 31 31.74 47.52 74.01
N ASN A 32 30.57 48.10 74.28
CA ASN A 32 30.44 49.44 74.89
C ASN A 32 30.17 49.38 76.40
N GLY A 33 30.22 48.18 77.00
CA GLY A 33 29.82 47.95 78.38
C GLY A 33 28.37 48.37 78.66
N GLY A 34 28.10 48.76 79.90
CA GLY A 34 26.78 49.20 80.34
C GLY A 34 26.62 49.14 81.85
N SER A 35 25.64 49.88 82.37
CA SER A 35 25.28 49.80 83.79
C SER A 35 24.65 48.44 84.08
N TYR A 36 24.94 47.90 85.27
CA TYR A 36 24.32 46.67 85.76
C TYR A 36 22.79 46.74 85.74
N ARG A 37 22.22 47.95 85.93
CA ARG A 37 20.77 48.17 85.92
C ARG A 37 20.17 48.01 84.52
N SER A 38 20.76 48.68 83.52
CA SER A 38 20.27 48.62 82.13
C SER A 38 20.44 47.22 81.51
N ILE A 39 21.56 46.54 81.80
CA ILE A 39 21.77 45.16 81.35
C ILE A 39 20.83 44.21 82.09
N GLY A 40 20.61 44.42 83.39
CA GLY A 40 19.74 43.58 84.21
C GLY A 40 18.30 43.55 83.73
N GLU A 41 17.73 44.70 83.33
CA GLU A 41 16.37 44.80 82.81
C GLU A 41 16.18 44.02 81.50
N HIS A 42 17.07 44.22 80.53
CA HIS A 42 17.03 43.48 79.27
C HIS A 42 17.32 41.99 79.46
N LEU A 43 18.27 41.64 80.33
CA LEU A 43 18.63 40.25 80.59
C LEU A 43 17.52 39.49 81.33
N ALA A 44 16.77 40.13 82.22
CA ALA A 44 15.62 39.53 82.87
C ALA A 44 14.53 39.17 81.86
N SER A 45 14.26 40.08 80.92
CA SER A 45 13.34 39.84 79.79
C SER A 45 13.84 38.69 78.91
N TRP A 46 15.13 38.64 78.57
CA TRP A 46 15.70 37.53 77.79
C TRP A 46 15.51 36.17 78.50
N LYS A 47 15.76 36.11 79.82
CA LYS A 47 15.61 34.86 80.60
C LYS A 47 14.17 34.36 80.61
N ALA A 48 13.20 35.26 80.66
CA ALA A 48 11.79 34.90 80.58
C ALA A 48 11.43 34.39 79.18
N ASP A 49 11.79 35.13 78.12
CA ASP A 49 11.47 34.79 76.72
C ASP A 49 12.08 33.45 76.31
N ARG A 50 13.31 33.16 76.76
CA ARG A 50 14.00 31.89 76.47
C ARG A 50 13.75 30.79 77.50
N SER A 51 12.92 31.04 78.52
CA SER A 51 12.71 30.14 79.67
C SER A 51 14.03 29.61 80.26
N TYR A 52 15.04 30.49 80.34
CA TYR A 52 16.40 30.10 80.66
C TYR A 52 16.52 29.64 82.12
N GLN A 53 16.88 28.38 82.31
CA GLN A 53 17.13 27.77 83.61
C GLN A 53 18.51 27.10 83.58
N HIS A 54 19.54 27.83 84.02
CA HIS A 54 20.93 27.36 83.99
C HIS A 54 21.11 25.98 84.62
N THR A 55 20.44 25.70 85.74
CA THR A 55 20.51 24.41 86.44
C THR A 55 19.99 23.26 85.60
N LEU A 56 18.89 23.45 84.84
CA LEU A 56 18.34 22.42 83.97
C LEU A 56 19.23 22.21 82.73
N GLU A 57 19.68 23.29 82.11
CA GLU A 57 20.56 23.20 80.93
C GLU A 57 21.92 22.56 81.27
N SER A 58 22.46 22.83 82.45
CA SER A 58 23.73 22.24 82.90
C SER A 58 23.61 20.80 83.40
N ALA A 59 22.43 20.38 83.89
CA ALA A 59 22.24 19.06 84.48
C ALA A 59 22.04 17.96 83.42
N GLY A 60 21.76 18.33 82.17
CA GLY A 60 21.41 17.38 81.11
C GLY A 60 20.12 16.61 81.43
N LEU A 61 19.80 15.63 80.58
CA LEU A 61 18.69 14.71 80.84
C LEU A 61 19.08 13.70 81.93
N PRO A 62 18.21 13.41 82.91
CA PRO A 62 18.42 12.32 83.84
C PRO A 62 18.72 11.00 83.12
N GLU A 63 19.65 10.22 83.66
CA GLU A 63 20.14 8.97 83.02
C GLU A 63 19.01 7.98 82.71
N ALA A 64 17.99 7.90 83.58
CA ALA A 64 16.81 7.06 83.34
C ALA A 64 16.04 7.47 82.08
N LEU A 65 15.89 8.78 81.83
CA LEU A 65 15.25 9.32 80.63
C LEU A 65 16.12 9.12 79.39
N GLN A 66 17.45 9.28 79.51
CA GLN A 66 18.37 8.98 78.41
C GLN A 66 18.27 7.52 77.97
N ARG A 67 18.23 6.58 78.92
CA ARG A 67 18.06 5.15 78.64
C ARG A 67 16.71 4.84 77.98
N GLN A 68 15.63 5.46 78.44
CA GLN A 68 14.31 5.30 77.83
C GLN A 68 14.28 5.84 76.39
N LEU A 69 14.85 7.03 76.16
CA LEU A 69 14.93 7.62 74.81
C LEU A 69 15.79 6.76 73.87
N ALA A 70 16.91 6.23 74.35
CA ALA A 70 17.75 5.32 73.56
C ALA A 70 17.02 4.02 73.21
N ALA A 71 16.26 3.44 74.15
CA ALA A 71 15.45 2.25 73.91
C ALA A 71 14.34 2.51 72.88
N LEU A 72 13.63 3.65 73.00
CA LEU A 72 12.62 4.06 72.02
C LEU A 72 13.23 4.29 70.64
N GLY A 73 14.39 4.95 70.56
CA GLY A 73 15.10 5.16 69.30
C GLY A 73 15.50 3.84 68.64
N LYS A 74 15.95 2.86 69.41
CA LYS A 74 16.26 1.51 68.92
C LYS A 74 15.02 0.82 68.33
N VAL A 75 13.90 0.83 69.06
CA VAL A 75 12.65 0.23 68.59
C VAL A 75 12.16 0.92 67.32
N LEU A 76 12.17 2.24 67.29
CA LEU A 76 11.77 3.02 66.11
C LEU A 76 12.66 2.69 64.90
N TRP A 77 13.98 2.60 65.11
CA TRP A 77 14.93 2.24 64.07
C TRP A 77 14.67 0.82 63.53
N GLU A 78 14.51 -0.16 64.42
CA GLU A 78 14.23 -1.55 64.04
C GLU A 78 12.93 -1.67 63.25
N GLN A 79 11.85 -1.01 63.70
CA GLN A 79 10.57 -0.98 62.98
C GLN A 79 10.68 -0.28 61.62
N SER A 80 11.37 0.86 61.57
CA SER A 80 11.60 1.60 60.32
C SER A 80 12.41 0.77 59.33
N MET A 81 13.42 0.03 59.80
CA MET A 81 14.24 -0.84 58.96
C MET A 81 13.45 -2.04 58.44
N GLN A 82 12.60 -2.64 59.27
CA GLN A 82 11.70 -3.73 58.86
C GLN A 82 10.72 -3.25 57.79
N GLU A 83 10.10 -2.09 57.97
CA GLU A 83 9.18 -1.51 56.99
C GLU A 83 9.90 -1.12 55.69
N ALA A 84 11.08 -0.52 55.77
CA ALA A 84 11.88 -0.18 54.61
C ALA A 84 12.30 -1.43 53.81
N THR A 85 12.70 -2.49 54.51
CA THR A 85 13.08 -3.77 53.89
C THR A 85 11.87 -4.42 53.21
N ALA A 86 10.72 -4.47 53.88
CA ALA A 86 9.49 -5.02 53.32
C ALA A 86 9.03 -4.25 52.08
N ARG A 87 9.11 -2.91 52.11
CA ARG A 87 8.80 -2.06 50.94
C ARG A 87 9.77 -2.31 49.79
N PHE A 88 11.05 -2.48 50.08
CA PHE A 88 12.08 -2.76 49.07
C PHE A 88 11.87 -4.13 48.43
N GLU A 89 11.57 -5.16 49.21
CA GLU A 89 11.26 -6.50 48.72
C GLU A 89 9.98 -6.51 47.86
N ALA A 90 8.94 -5.79 48.29
CA ALA A 90 7.71 -5.65 47.51
C ALA A 90 7.95 -4.95 46.18
N LEU A 91 8.74 -3.88 46.16
CA LEU A 91 9.11 -3.19 44.92
C LEU A 91 9.89 -4.12 44.00
N ARG A 92 10.90 -4.83 44.54
CA ARG A 92 11.69 -5.78 43.77
C ARG A 92 10.84 -6.90 43.17
N ALA A 93 9.93 -7.49 43.93
CA ALA A 93 9.01 -8.50 43.44
C ALA A 93 8.10 -7.95 42.32
N SER A 94 7.65 -6.70 42.44
CA SER A 94 6.85 -6.05 41.39
C SER A 94 7.66 -5.80 40.11
N GLU A 95 8.92 -5.39 40.23
CA GLU A 95 9.82 -5.18 39.09
C GLU A 95 10.15 -6.51 38.40
N GLU A 96 10.42 -7.56 39.17
CA GLU A 96 10.63 -8.92 38.66
C GLU A 96 9.38 -9.42 37.93
N GLY A 97 8.18 -9.23 38.50
CA GLY A 97 6.91 -9.56 37.83
C GLY A 97 6.71 -8.82 36.51
N LEU A 98 6.93 -7.51 36.47
CA LEU A 98 6.84 -6.71 35.24
C LEU A 98 7.88 -7.13 34.19
N ARG A 99 9.09 -7.52 34.64
CA ARG A 99 10.14 -8.02 33.74
C ARG A 99 9.74 -9.35 33.12
N ASP A 100 9.21 -10.28 33.92
CA ASP A 100 8.76 -11.58 33.44
C ASP A 100 7.58 -11.43 32.49
N GLU A 101 6.60 -10.58 32.82
CA GLU A 101 5.52 -10.22 31.89
C GLU A 101 6.07 -9.65 30.58
N GLY A 102 7.03 -8.72 30.65
CA GLY A 102 7.69 -8.16 29.48
C GLY A 102 8.37 -9.21 28.60
N LEU A 103 9.06 -10.19 29.22
CA LEU A 103 9.69 -11.30 28.50
C LEU A 103 8.65 -12.19 27.82
N THR A 104 7.57 -12.55 28.51
CA THR A 104 6.50 -13.36 27.90
C THR A 104 5.83 -12.65 26.73
N LEU A 105 5.62 -11.33 26.82
CA LEU A 105 5.09 -10.53 25.71
C LEU A 105 6.06 -10.46 24.53
N ALA A 106 7.36 -10.37 24.80
CA ALA A 106 8.40 -10.40 23.77
C ALA A 106 8.40 -11.75 23.03
N ASP A 107 8.38 -12.87 23.75
CA ASP A 107 8.31 -14.22 23.15
C ASP A 107 7.07 -14.38 22.24
N VAL A 108 5.91 -13.91 22.71
CA VAL A 108 4.68 -13.91 21.92
C VAL A 108 4.84 -13.05 20.67
N ALA A 109 5.42 -11.85 20.78
CA ALA A 109 5.64 -10.96 19.65
C ALA A 109 6.58 -11.60 18.61
N GLU A 110 7.70 -12.20 19.06
CA GLU A 110 8.65 -12.90 18.20
C GLU A 110 7.99 -14.07 17.46
N SER A 111 7.18 -14.88 18.16
CA SER A 111 6.43 -15.97 17.54
C SER A 111 5.47 -15.49 16.44
N ARG A 112 4.83 -14.33 16.65
CA ARG A 112 3.91 -13.70 15.69
C ARG A 112 4.66 -13.14 14.49
N ILE A 113 5.82 -12.52 14.70
CA ILE A 113 6.69 -12.04 13.62
C ILE A 113 7.13 -13.21 12.76
N ALA A 114 7.67 -14.27 13.37
CA ALA A 114 8.10 -15.48 12.64
C ALA A 114 6.94 -16.17 11.88
N ALA A 115 5.71 -16.11 12.39
CA ALA A 115 4.54 -16.59 11.67
C ALA A 115 4.14 -15.68 10.50
N ALA A 116 4.25 -14.36 10.66
CA ALA A 116 3.97 -13.39 9.62
C ALA A 116 4.99 -13.47 8.47
N GLU A 117 6.27 -13.61 8.79
CA GLU A 117 7.36 -13.78 7.81
C GLU A 117 7.14 -15.04 6.96
N ARG A 118 6.84 -16.18 7.59
CA ARG A 118 6.52 -17.42 6.87
C ARG A 118 5.33 -17.26 5.91
N ARG A 119 4.28 -16.53 6.32
CA ARG A 119 3.14 -16.23 5.44
C ARG A 119 3.53 -15.31 4.29
N ALA A 120 4.38 -14.31 4.54
CA ALA A 120 4.87 -13.41 3.52
C ALA A 120 5.71 -14.15 2.47
N GLU A 121 6.57 -15.07 2.90
CA GLU A 121 7.34 -15.95 2.00
C GLU A 121 6.43 -16.86 1.17
N GLN A 122 5.42 -17.48 1.79
CA GLN A 122 4.43 -18.29 1.07
C GLN A 122 3.71 -17.48 -0.01
N LEU A 123 3.20 -16.29 0.35
CA LEU A 123 2.53 -15.40 -0.61
C LEU A 123 3.48 -14.93 -1.72
N ALA A 124 4.76 -14.68 -1.41
CA ALA A 124 5.75 -14.31 -2.42
C ALA A 124 5.98 -15.45 -3.43
N CYS A 125 6.07 -16.69 -2.96
CA CYS A 125 6.16 -17.89 -3.81
C CYS A 125 4.90 -18.06 -4.67
N GLU A 126 3.70 -17.93 -4.09
CA GLU A 126 2.44 -18.01 -4.82
C GLU A 126 2.33 -16.93 -5.91
N LEU A 127 2.71 -15.68 -5.60
CA LEU A 127 2.75 -14.59 -6.56
C LEU A 127 3.74 -14.86 -7.69
N ALA A 128 4.90 -15.46 -7.41
CA ALA A 128 5.86 -15.84 -8.44
C ALA A 128 5.27 -16.88 -9.40
N VAL A 129 4.62 -17.91 -8.86
CA VAL A 129 3.93 -18.95 -9.66
C VAL A 129 2.81 -18.33 -10.50
N ALA A 130 1.95 -17.50 -9.90
CA ALA A 130 0.85 -16.84 -10.62
C ALA A 130 1.37 -15.93 -11.74
N ARG A 131 2.46 -15.18 -11.51
CA ARG A 131 3.10 -14.36 -12.54
C ARG A 131 3.60 -15.19 -13.72
N GLU A 132 4.24 -16.32 -13.47
CA GLU A 132 4.67 -17.22 -14.54
C GLU A 132 3.51 -17.85 -15.30
N GLN A 133 2.42 -18.22 -14.60
CA GLN A 133 1.20 -18.68 -15.24
C GLN A 133 0.59 -17.61 -16.15
N ILE A 134 0.48 -16.36 -15.68
CA ILE A 134 -0.02 -15.24 -16.48
C ILE A 134 0.86 -15.01 -17.71
N LYS A 135 2.19 -15.04 -17.56
CA LYS A 135 3.11 -14.94 -18.71
C LYS A 135 2.90 -16.09 -19.70
N GLY A 136 2.74 -17.31 -19.21
CA GLY A 136 2.47 -18.50 -20.02
C GLY A 136 1.15 -18.40 -20.79
N LEU A 137 0.07 -18.01 -20.12
CA LEU A 137 -1.24 -17.79 -20.74
C LEU A 137 -1.19 -16.64 -21.75
N THR A 138 -0.47 -15.57 -21.45
CA THR A 138 -0.28 -14.44 -22.38
C THR A 138 0.47 -14.88 -23.64
N ARG A 139 1.52 -15.72 -23.51
CA ARG A 139 2.23 -16.31 -24.66
C ARG A 139 1.31 -17.21 -25.48
N LYS A 140 0.54 -18.10 -24.83
CA LYS A 140 -0.45 -18.96 -25.51
C LYS A 140 -1.49 -18.14 -26.26
N ARG A 141 -2.05 -17.10 -25.63
CA ARG A 141 -3.01 -16.19 -26.27
C ARG A 141 -2.42 -15.50 -27.50
N ARG A 142 -1.18 -15.01 -27.42
CA ARG A 142 -0.50 -14.40 -28.57
C ARG A 142 -0.26 -15.39 -29.70
N ALA A 143 0.15 -16.62 -29.39
CA ALA A 143 0.34 -17.66 -30.40
C ALA A 143 -0.98 -18.01 -31.12
N VAL A 144 -2.08 -18.15 -30.36
CA VAL A 144 -3.41 -18.39 -30.94
C VAL A 144 -3.87 -17.21 -31.80
N SER A 145 -3.65 -15.96 -31.35
CA SER A 145 -3.97 -14.76 -32.15
C SER A 145 -3.19 -14.74 -33.46
N ALA A 146 -1.89 -15.01 -33.44
CA ALA A 146 -1.04 -15.03 -34.63
C ALA A 146 -1.47 -16.09 -35.65
N VAL A 147 -1.85 -17.30 -35.18
CA VAL A 147 -2.39 -18.35 -36.05
C VAL A 147 -3.75 -17.93 -36.65
N GLY A 148 -4.61 -17.31 -35.84
CA GLY A 148 -5.89 -16.76 -36.31
C GLY A 148 -5.72 -15.68 -37.37
N GLU A 149 -4.78 -14.75 -37.16
CA GLU A 149 -4.44 -13.68 -38.10
C GLU A 149 -3.85 -14.22 -39.40
N GLY A 150 -2.94 -15.21 -39.34
CA GLY A 150 -2.39 -15.88 -40.52
C GLY A 150 -3.47 -16.61 -41.34
N SER A 151 -4.34 -17.36 -40.68
CA SER A 151 -5.47 -18.04 -41.35
C SER A 151 -6.47 -17.04 -41.95
N ALA A 152 -6.75 -15.94 -41.26
CA ALA A 152 -7.60 -14.87 -41.78
C ALA A 152 -6.98 -14.16 -43.00
N GLY A 153 -5.66 -14.00 -43.02
CA GLY A 153 -4.90 -13.49 -44.16
C GLY A 153 -5.03 -14.37 -45.40
N ILE A 154 -4.75 -15.68 -45.26
CA ILE A 154 -4.85 -16.66 -46.35
C ILE A 154 -6.27 -16.68 -46.94
N ARG A 155 -7.31 -16.77 -46.09
CA ARG A 155 -8.71 -16.73 -46.54
C ARG A 155 -9.07 -15.43 -47.27
N ARG A 156 -8.47 -14.30 -46.89
CA ARG A 156 -8.71 -13.00 -47.55
C ARG A 156 -8.08 -12.97 -48.94
N ASP A 157 -6.87 -13.50 -49.08
CA ASP A 157 -6.16 -13.53 -50.36
C ASP A 157 -6.77 -14.55 -51.34
N GLU A 158 -7.19 -15.71 -50.85
CA GLU A 158 -7.98 -16.69 -51.62
C GLU A 158 -9.27 -16.07 -52.17
N ARG A 159 -10.02 -15.33 -51.34
CA ARG A 159 -11.25 -14.63 -51.79
C ARG A 159 -10.96 -13.59 -52.88
N LYS A 160 -9.85 -12.85 -52.78
CA LYS A 160 -9.44 -11.89 -53.81
C LYS A 160 -9.08 -12.59 -55.12
N LEU A 161 -8.34 -13.69 -55.04
CA LEU A 161 -7.92 -14.47 -56.20
C LEU A 161 -9.11 -15.12 -56.90
N SER A 162 -10.04 -15.71 -56.14
CA SER A 162 -11.34 -16.22 -56.62
C SER A 162 -12.13 -15.10 -57.33
N GLY A 163 -12.21 -13.92 -56.72
CA GLY A 163 -12.86 -12.75 -57.33
C GLY A 163 -12.28 -12.39 -58.71
N LYS A 164 -10.96 -12.36 -58.85
CA LYS A 164 -10.28 -12.06 -60.12
C LYS A 164 -10.56 -13.10 -61.21
N VAL A 165 -10.61 -14.38 -60.87
CA VAL A 165 -10.96 -15.45 -61.84
C VAL A 165 -12.36 -15.22 -62.37
N TRP A 166 -13.31 -15.01 -61.45
CA TRP A 166 -14.70 -14.77 -61.83
C TRP A 166 -14.89 -13.45 -62.58
N ASP A 167 -14.13 -12.40 -62.28
CA ASP A 167 -14.14 -11.18 -63.09
C ASP A 167 -13.68 -11.47 -64.53
N GLN A 168 -12.60 -12.22 -64.72
CA GLN A 168 -12.12 -12.61 -66.05
C GLN A 168 -13.16 -13.47 -66.81
N VAL A 169 -13.78 -14.44 -66.13
CA VAL A 169 -14.85 -15.28 -66.70
C VAL A 169 -15.99 -14.39 -67.22
N MET A 170 -16.40 -13.39 -66.43
CA MET A 170 -17.51 -12.50 -66.81
C MET A 170 -17.15 -11.58 -67.98
N VAL A 171 -15.89 -11.14 -68.08
CA VAL A 171 -15.39 -10.37 -69.22
C VAL A 171 -15.41 -11.21 -70.50
N GLU A 172 -14.86 -12.42 -70.47
CA GLU A 172 -14.83 -13.30 -71.64
C GLU A 172 -16.23 -13.66 -72.13
N ILE A 173 -17.16 -13.97 -71.21
CA ILE A 173 -18.56 -14.24 -71.54
C ILE A 173 -19.19 -13.02 -72.20
N HIS A 174 -19.00 -11.84 -71.62
CA HIS A 174 -19.54 -10.61 -72.15
C HIS A 174 -18.99 -10.29 -73.55
N ASP A 175 -17.68 -10.43 -73.76
CA ASP A 175 -17.04 -10.17 -75.05
C ASP A 175 -17.45 -11.19 -76.11
N TRP A 176 -17.62 -12.45 -75.72
CA TRP A 176 -18.17 -13.48 -76.59
C TRP A 176 -19.62 -13.14 -76.98
N MET A 177 -20.48 -12.77 -76.03
CA MET A 177 -21.86 -12.36 -76.28
C MET A 177 -21.92 -11.12 -77.19
N GLN A 178 -21.02 -10.15 -77.03
CA GLN A 178 -20.93 -8.99 -77.92
C GLN A 178 -20.51 -9.38 -79.35
N ARG A 179 -19.52 -10.26 -79.48
CA ARG A 179 -19.06 -10.78 -80.78
C ARG A 179 -20.16 -11.55 -81.50
N THR A 180 -20.96 -12.34 -80.78
CA THR A 180 -22.07 -13.11 -81.36
C THR A 180 -23.28 -12.23 -81.68
N ALA A 181 -23.62 -11.27 -80.82
CA ALA A 181 -24.68 -10.30 -81.07
C ALA A 181 -24.37 -9.34 -82.24
N SER A 182 -23.08 -9.06 -82.53
CA SER A 182 -22.69 -8.23 -83.67
C SER A 182 -22.79 -8.96 -85.03
N LYS A 183 -22.83 -10.29 -85.04
CA LYS A 183 -22.87 -11.12 -86.25
C LYS A 183 -24.28 -11.55 -86.66
N GLY A 184 -25.28 -11.39 -85.79
CA GLY A 184 -26.68 -11.73 -86.05
C GLY A 184 -27.58 -10.56 -85.68
N ASN A 185 -28.64 -10.33 -86.45
CA ASN A 185 -29.56 -9.21 -86.24
C ASN A 185 -30.34 -9.39 -84.91
N GLY A 186 -29.95 -8.69 -83.84
CA GLY A 186 -30.74 -8.51 -82.61
C GLY A 186 -30.16 -9.08 -81.30
N VAL A 187 -30.61 -8.50 -80.17
CA VAL A 187 -30.26 -8.89 -78.79
C VAL A 187 -30.68 -10.34 -78.54
N ARG A 188 -29.69 -11.24 -78.46
CA ARG A 188 -29.90 -12.65 -78.06
C ARG A 188 -29.60 -12.81 -76.58
N SER A 189 -30.50 -13.50 -75.88
CA SER A 189 -30.29 -13.97 -74.52
C SER A 189 -29.82 -15.42 -74.56
N PHE A 190 -28.85 -15.75 -73.70
CA PHE A 190 -28.14 -17.02 -73.75
C PHE A 190 -28.35 -17.82 -72.47
N HIS A 191 -28.34 -19.14 -72.61
CA HIS A 191 -28.38 -20.03 -71.45
C HIS A 191 -26.96 -20.22 -70.88
N PRO A 192 -26.77 -20.26 -69.54
CA PRO A 192 -25.45 -20.43 -68.93
C PRO A 192 -24.65 -21.65 -69.44
N ALA A 193 -25.32 -22.74 -69.81
CA ALA A 193 -24.67 -23.92 -70.38
C ALA A 193 -24.02 -23.64 -71.76
N GLU A 194 -24.66 -22.81 -72.58
CA GLU A 194 -24.12 -22.41 -73.89
C GLU A 194 -22.93 -21.46 -73.71
N LEU A 195 -23.01 -20.56 -72.72
CA LEU A 195 -21.93 -19.65 -72.37
C LEU A 195 -20.70 -20.40 -71.83
N LEU A 196 -20.91 -21.46 -71.06
CA LEU A 196 -19.81 -22.33 -70.60
C LEU A 196 -19.12 -23.05 -71.76
N ALA A 197 -19.88 -23.57 -72.72
CA ALA A 197 -19.32 -24.23 -73.91
C ALA A 197 -18.51 -23.25 -74.79
N ALA A 198 -18.77 -21.96 -74.69
CA ALA A 198 -18.11 -20.90 -75.43
C ALA A 198 -16.84 -20.35 -74.75
N LEU A 199 -16.56 -20.72 -73.50
CA LEU A 199 -15.39 -20.22 -72.76
C LEU A 199 -14.08 -20.80 -73.30
N PRO A 200 -12.98 -20.02 -73.31
CA PRO A 200 -11.66 -20.53 -73.66
C PRO A 200 -11.21 -21.65 -72.72
N SER A 201 -10.65 -22.74 -73.27
CA SER A 201 -10.12 -23.86 -72.48
C SER A 201 -9.04 -23.43 -71.48
N GLY A 202 -8.20 -22.45 -71.85
CA GLY A 202 -7.20 -21.89 -70.96
C GLY A 202 -7.80 -21.23 -69.70
N LEU A 203 -8.98 -20.62 -69.81
CA LEU A 203 -9.66 -20.02 -68.68
C LEU A 203 -10.32 -21.09 -67.79
N MET A 204 -10.88 -22.13 -68.40
CA MET A 204 -11.38 -23.32 -67.70
C MET A 204 -10.25 -24.01 -66.90
N GLU A 205 -9.08 -24.19 -67.50
CA GLU A 205 -7.92 -24.75 -66.81
C GLU A 205 -7.42 -23.87 -65.66
N THR A 206 -7.38 -22.55 -65.83
CA THR A 206 -6.93 -21.64 -64.77
C THR A 206 -7.87 -21.62 -63.57
N ALA A 207 -9.17 -21.79 -63.79
CA ALA A 207 -10.17 -21.88 -62.73
C ALA A 207 -10.10 -23.23 -62.01
N THR A 208 -9.98 -24.34 -62.75
CA THR A 208 -9.80 -25.68 -62.17
C THR A 208 -8.49 -25.78 -61.37
N LYS A 209 -7.39 -25.22 -61.87
CA LYS A 209 -6.10 -25.13 -61.13
C LYS A 209 -6.22 -24.31 -59.84
N ARG A 210 -7.24 -23.45 -59.72
CA ARG A 210 -7.53 -22.64 -58.53
C ARG A 210 -8.66 -23.23 -57.67
N GLY A 211 -9.15 -24.42 -57.99
CA GLY A 211 -10.19 -25.13 -57.24
C GLY A 211 -11.60 -24.55 -57.42
N GLU A 212 -11.81 -23.70 -58.43
CA GLU A 212 -13.15 -23.14 -58.72
C GLU A 212 -13.95 -24.14 -59.58
N ILE A 213 -15.19 -24.38 -59.18
CA ILE A 213 -16.12 -25.24 -59.91
C ILE A 213 -16.84 -24.39 -60.96
N LEU A 214 -16.43 -24.52 -62.22
CA LEU A 214 -17.09 -23.87 -63.37
C LEU A 214 -18.19 -24.78 -63.93
N ASP A 215 -19.34 -24.79 -63.26
CA ASP A 215 -20.56 -25.45 -63.73
C ASP A 215 -21.67 -24.43 -64.05
N ALA A 216 -22.73 -24.89 -64.72
CA ALA A 216 -23.81 -24.03 -65.18
C ALA A 216 -24.56 -23.36 -64.01
N ALA A 217 -24.65 -24.04 -62.88
CA ALA A 217 -25.30 -23.54 -61.67
C ALA A 217 -24.50 -22.40 -61.01
N THR A 218 -23.19 -22.59 -60.84
CA THR A 218 -22.29 -21.60 -60.25
C THR A 218 -22.15 -20.40 -61.17
N LEU A 219 -22.04 -20.61 -62.49
CA LEU A 219 -22.02 -19.51 -63.45
C LEU A 219 -23.34 -18.71 -63.40
N SER A 220 -24.49 -19.38 -63.42
CA SER A 220 -25.80 -18.73 -63.33
C SER A 220 -25.94 -17.90 -62.05
N SER A 221 -25.51 -18.43 -60.90
CA SER A 221 -25.51 -17.72 -59.61
C SER A 221 -24.60 -16.48 -59.62
N ARG A 222 -23.39 -16.61 -60.18
CA ARG A 222 -22.44 -15.49 -60.30
C ARG A 222 -22.95 -14.44 -61.28
N MET A 223 -23.51 -14.83 -62.43
CA MET A 223 -24.11 -13.92 -63.40
C MET A 223 -25.34 -13.21 -62.83
N ALA A 224 -26.20 -13.92 -62.08
CA ALA A 224 -27.35 -13.32 -61.39
C ALA A 224 -26.90 -12.27 -60.36
N THR A 225 -25.82 -12.54 -59.64
CA THR A 225 -25.21 -11.57 -58.71
C THR A 225 -24.72 -10.32 -59.46
N ARG A 226 -24.07 -10.48 -60.62
CA ARG A 226 -23.60 -9.35 -61.44
C ARG A 226 -24.76 -8.57 -62.07
N ALA A 227 -25.81 -9.25 -62.54
CA ALA A 227 -27.02 -8.62 -63.02
C ALA A 227 -27.73 -7.81 -61.92
N LYS A 228 -27.81 -8.34 -60.69
CA LYS A 228 -28.34 -7.61 -59.51
C LYS A 228 -27.54 -6.33 -59.22
N HIS A 229 -26.22 -6.39 -59.36
CA HIS A 229 -25.35 -5.22 -59.23
C HIS A 229 -25.30 -4.33 -60.49
N LYS A 230 -26.14 -4.58 -61.50
CA LYS A 230 -26.19 -3.87 -62.79
C LYS A 230 -24.83 -3.83 -63.50
N LYS A 231 -24.10 -4.96 -63.47
CA LYS A 231 -22.81 -5.16 -64.16
C LYS A 231 -22.91 -6.28 -65.18
N PHE A 232 -22.35 -6.07 -66.37
CA PHE A 232 -22.24 -7.00 -67.50
C PHE A 232 -23.55 -7.48 -68.14
N PHE A 233 -24.52 -7.94 -67.34
CA PHE A 233 -25.68 -8.69 -67.84
C PHE A 233 -27.01 -8.18 -67.30
N VAL A 234 -28.09 -8.45 -68.03
CA VAL A 234 -29.48 -8.35 -67.58
C VAL A 234 -30.06 -9.75 -67.57
N ARG A 235 -30.76 -10.10 -66.49
CA ARG A 235 -31.47 -11.37 -66.41
C ARG A 235 -32.88 -11.19 -66.94
N GLU A 236 -33.29 -12.05 -67.87
CA GLU A 236 -34.67 -12.09 -68.31
C GLU A 236 -35.57 -12.71 -67.24
N ALA A 237 -36.71 -12.08 -66.99
CA ALA A 237 -37.64 -12.52 -65.96
C ALA A 237 -38.24 -13.88 -66.31
N GLY A 238 -38.10 -14.85 -65.40
CA GLY A 238 -38.74 -16.17 -65.50
C GLY A 238 -38.06 -17.20 -66.41
N THR A 239 -37.12 -16.81 -67.29
CA THR A 239 -36.50 -17.73 -68.28
C THR A 239 -35.14 -18.28 -67.86
N GLY A 240 -34.47 -17.65 -66.88
CA GLY A 240 -33.11 -18.02 -66.50
C GLY A 240 -32.04 -17.67 -67.55
N LEU A 241 -32.43 -16.94 -68.60
CA LEU A 241 -31.54 -16.48 -69.65
C LEU A 241 -30.90 -15.14 -69.28
N PHE A 242 -29.71 -14.91 -69.83
CA PHE A 242 -28.94 -13.70 -69.61
C PHE A 242 -28.70 -12.97 -70.94
N GLY A 243 -29.04 -11.69 -70.98
CA GLY A 243 -28.76 -10.77 -72.07
C GLY A 243 -27.66 -9.77 -71.70
N LEU A 244 -27.13 -9.08 -72.70
CA LEU A 244 -26.17 -7.99 -72.50
C LEU A 244 -26.86 -6.79 -71.86
N LEU A 245 -26.18 -6.15 -70.90
CA LEU A 245 -26.64 -4.88 -70.33
C LEU A 245 -26.43 -3.73 -71.34
N PRO A 246 -27.50 -3.06 -71.82
CA PRO A 246 -27.36 -1.98 -72.79
C PRO A 246 -26.48 -0.84 -72.27
N GLY A 247 -25.50 -0.41 -73.06
CA GLY A 247 -24.60 0.69 -72.70
C GLY A 247 -23.48 0.34 -71.70
N TYR A 248 -23.41 -0.92 -71.22
CA TYR A 248 -22.30 -1.34 -70.36
C TYR A 248 -21.02 -1.48 -71.19
N ARG A 249 -20.01 -0.65 -70.89
CA ARG A 249 -18.63 -0.87 -71.32
C ARG A 249 -17.82 -1.32 -70.11
N HIS A 250 -17.23 -2.50 -70.18
CA HIS A 250 -16.26 -2.90 -69.19
C HIS A 250 -15.04 -1.98 -69.29
N ALA A 251 -14.71 -1.28 -68.21
CA ALA A 251 -13.48 -0.51 -68.10
C ALA A 251 -12.31 -1.48 -67.84
N GLY A 252 -11.86 -2.19 -68.87
CA GLY A 252 -10.81 -3.19 -68.71
C GLY A 252 -10.40 -3.91 -69.99
N ASN A 253 -9.65 -3.22 -70.86
CA ASN A 253 -8.42 -3.70 -71.50
C ASN A 253 -7.82 -2.60 -72.40
N ARG A 254 -6.83 -1.90 -71.86
CA ARG A 254 -5.53 -1.74 -72.52
C ARG A 254 -4.56 -2.59 -71.73
#